data_AF-A0A059AFW9-F1
#
_entry.id   AF-A0A059AFW9-F1
#
_cell.length_a   1.000
_cell.length_b   1.000
_cell.length_c   1.000
_cell.angle_alpha   90.00
_cell.angle_beta   90.00
_cell.angle_gamma   90.00
#
_symmetry.space_group_name_H-M   'P 1'
#
loop_
_entity.id
_entity.type
_entity.pdbx_description
1 polymer ?
#
loop_
_entity_poly.entity_id
_entity_poly.type
_entity_poly.pdbx_seq_one_letter_code
_entity_poly.pdbx_strand_id
1 'polypeptide(L)'
;MRYYHSFNTSCEEIFTVMPPNVMFAQHVDEERIINFVSPEKDVDGFHPLNMGNLAMKGREPLFIPCAPKSCIELLLRSGVEIMGKRAVVVGRSKIVGLPTSLLLQRHHATVSTVHSFTKNPEQITREADIVIADVGIPNLIRGSWLKPGAVVVDMGTNQVQVGILKVRHQWHSQTVWPHLNANLDCNVR
;
A
#
# COMPACT_ATOMS: atom_id res chain seq x y z
N MET A 1 23.88 -7.30 -13.48
CA MET A 1 23.78 -6.69 -14.82
C MET A 1 23.81 -7.70 -15.97
N ARG A 2 24.80 -8.60 -16.11
CA ARG A 2 24.79 -9.61 -17.20
C ARG A 2 23.53 -10.49 -17.24
N TYR A 3 23.03 -10.90 -16.07
CA TYR A 3 21.74 -11.61 -15.94
C TYR A 3 20.59 -10.82 -16.56
N TYR A 4 20.39 -9.56 -16.11
CA TYR A 4 19.34 -8.71 -16.64
C TYR A 4 19.52 -8.39 -18.14
N HIS A 5 20.76 -8.33 -18.64
CA HIS A 5 21.02 -8.08 -20.07
C HIS A 5 20.50 -9.25 -20.91
N SER A 6 20.88 -10.48 -20.52
CA SER A 6 20.38 -11.71 -21.16
C SER A 6 18.86 -11.84 -21.04
N PHE A 7 18.29 -11.42 -19.90
CA PHE A 7 16.85 -11.41 -19.66
C PHE A 7 16.13 -10.44 -20.61
N ASN A 8 16.63 -9.21 -20.76
CA ASN A 8 16.03 -8.23 -21.67
C ASN A 8 16.08 -8.68 -23.13
N THR A 9 17.14 -9.37 -23.54
CA THR A 9 17.31 -9.82 -24.94
C THR A 9 16.66 -11.16 -25.25
N SER A 10 16.20 -11.91 -24.24
CA SER A 10 15.49 -13.18 -24.48
C SER A 10 14.11 -12.92 -25.09
N CYS A 11 13.75 -13.65 -26.15
CA CYS A 11 12.41 -13.65 -26.73
C CYS A 11 11.40 -14.52 -25.96
N GLU A 12 11.85 -15.26 -24.95
CA GLU A 12 10.96 -16.02 -24.07
C GLU A 12 10.14 -15.04 -23.20
N GLU A 13 8.87 -15.37 -22.91
CA GLU A 13 7.92 -14.61 -22.06
C GLU A 13 8.33 -14.61 -20.58
N ILE A 14 9.59 -14.27 -20.29
CA ILE A 14 10.08 -14.15 -18.93
C ILE A 14 9.78 -12.71 -18.49
N PHE A 15 8.87 -12.56 -17.53
CA PHE A 15 8.55 -11.31 -16.88
C PHE A 15 9.33 -11.16 -15.57
N THR A 16 9.79 -9.95 -15.23
CA THR A 16 10.52 -9.71 -13.97
C THR A 16 9.54 -9.31 -12.88
N VAL A 17 9.47 -10.14 -11.84
CA VAL A 17 8.99 -9.76 -10.52
C VAL A 17 10.22 -9.47 -9.67
N MET A 18 10.45 -8.22 -9.29
CA MET A 18 11.34 -7.88 -8.19
C MET A 18 10.74 -8.43 -6.89
N PRO A 19 11.35 -9.44 -6.26
CA PRO A 19 10.89 -9.89 -4.95
C PRO A 19 10.98 -8.72 -3.97
N PRO A 20 9.88 -8.36 -3.27
CA PRO A 20 9.81 -7.14 -2.45
C PRO A 20 10.73 -7.14 -1.21
N ASN A 21 11.62 -8.12 -1.06
CA ASN A 21 12.54 -8.27 0.06
C ASN A 21 13.81 -9.05 -0.30
N VAL A 22 14.27 -9.06 -1.56
CA VAL A 22 15.68 -9.44 -1.77
C VAL A 22 16.50 -8.32 -1.18
N MET A 23 16.95 -8.56 0.05
CA MET A 23 18.22 -8.09 0.58
C MET A 23 19.24 -8.35 -0.51
N PHE A 24 19.33 -7.45 -1.48
CA PHE A 24 20.48 -7.45 -2.31
C PHE A 24 21.65 -7.31 -1.33
N ALA A 25 22.67 -8.15 -1.47
CA ALA A 25 23.91 -7.94 -0.74
C ALA A 25 24.21 -6.43 -0.79
N GLN A 26 24.56 -5.82 0.35
CA GLN A 26 24.56 -4.36 0.65
C GLN A 26 25.21 -3.42 -0.41
N HIS A 27 25.71 -3.96 -1.51
CA HIS A 27 26.42 -3.36 -2.62
C HIS A 27 25.62 -3.29 -3.94
N VAL A 28 24.33 -3.64 -3.96
CA VAL A 28 23.53 -3.53 -5.20
C VAL A 28 22.66 -2.28 -5.15
N ASP A 29 22.85 -1.45 -6.16
CA ASP A 29 22.03 -0.28 -6.42
C ASP A 29 20.68 -0.71 -7.03
N GLU A 30 19.62 -0.68 -6.21
CA GLU A 30 18.25 -1.01 -6.60
C GLU A 30 17.75 -0.13 -7.75
N GLU A 31 18.08 1.16 -7.73
CA GLU A 31 17.65 2.11 -8.76
C GLU A 31 18.29 1.78 -10.10
N ARG A 32 19.55 1.36 -10.08
CA ARG A 32 20.24 0.86 -11.27
C ARG A 32 19.61 -0.42 -11.83
N ILE A 33 19.07 -1.30 -10.99
CA ILE A 33 18.37 -2.50 -11.45
C ILE A 33 17.02 -2.14 -12.06
N ILE A 34 16.22 -1.33 -11.37
CA ILE A 34 14.89 -0.90 -11.83
C ILE A 34 15.01 -0.21 -13.20
N ASN A 35 16.02 0.64 -13.40
CA ASN A 35 16.26 1.33 -14.66
C ASN A 35 16.84 0.44 -15.76
N PHE A 36 17.32 -0.76 -15.43
CA PHE A 36 17.92 -1.67 -16.40
C PHE A 36 16.90 -2.68 -16.95
N VAL A 37 15.88 -3.06 -16.19
CA VAL A 37 14.80 -3.94 -16.66
C VAL A 37 14.02 -3.23 -17.78
N SER A 38 13.79 -3.91 -18.91
CA SER A 38 12.95 -3.34 -19.98
C SER A 38 11.54 -3.02 -19.45
N PRO A 39 10.94 -1.86 -19.80
CA PRO A 39 9.58 -1.51 -19.41
C PRO A 39 8.54 -2.57 -19.81
N GLU A 40 8.75 -3.26 -20.93
CA GLU A 40 7.87 -4.31 -21.45
C GLU A 40 7.89 -5.60 -20.62
N LYS A 41 8.90 -5.74 -19.75
CA LYS A 41 9.09 -6.91 -18.88
C LYS A 41 8.96 -6.58 -17.38
N ASP A 42 8.70 -5.32 -17.05
CA ASP A 42 8.54 -4.81 -15.68
C ASP A 42 7.11 -5.01 -15.19
N VAL A 43 6.71 -6.26 -14.92
CA VAL A 43 5.34 -6.56 -14.46
C VAL A 43 5.01 -5.97 -13.09
N ASP A 44 6.05 -5.61 -12.32
CA ASP A 44 5.90 -4.91 -11.06
C ASP A 44 5.67 -3.40 -11.22
N GLY A 45 5.84 -2.84 -12.41
CA GLY A 45 5.47 -1.46 -12.74
C GLY A 45 6.33 -0.37 -12.10
N PHE A 46 7.52 -0.69 -11.59
CA PHE A 46 8.40 0.27 -10.91
C PHE A 46 9.33 1.03 -11.86
N HIS A 47 9.45 0.62 -13.11
CA HIS A 47 10.24 1.31 -14.11
C HIS A 47 9.79 2.78 -14.21
N PRO A 48 10.71 3.76 -14.26
CA PRO A 48 10.32 5.18 -14.27
C PRO A 48 9.37 5.57 -15.40
N LEU A 49 9.41 4.88 -16.54
CA LEU A 49 8.44 5.05 -17.63
C LEU A 49 7.01 4.65 -17.21
N ASN A 50 6.84 3.53 -16.50
CA ASN A 50 5.54 3.13 -15.96
C ASN A 50 5.07 4.14 -14.91
N MET A 51 5.93 4.52 -13.96
CA MET A 51 5.59 5.52 -12.94
C MET A 51 5.29 6.91 -13.50
N GLY A 52 6.03 7.34 -14.52
CA GLY A 52 5.81 8.61 -15.22
C GLY A 52 4.49 8.60 -16.00
N ASN A 53 4.22 7.52 -16.74
CA ASN A 53 2.94 7.36 -17.42
C ASN A 53 1.77 7.30 -16.44
N LEU A 54 1.95 6.63 -15.29
CA LEU A 54 0.96 6.61 -14.21
C LEU A 54 0.67 8.04 -13.68
N ALA A 55 1.69 8.88 -13.50
CA ALA A 55 1.52 10.25 -13.00
C ALA A 55 0.89 11.21 -14.02
N MET A 56 1.06 10.96 -15.32
CA MET A 56 0.60 11.87 -16.37
C MET A 56 -0.85 11.59 -16.78
N LYS A 57 -1.69 12.62 -16.75
CA LYS A 57 -3.06 12.55 -17.28
C LYS A 57 -3.04 12.27 -18.79
N GLY A 58 -3.86 11.32 -19.22
CA GLY A 58 -3.99 10.93 -20.64
C GLY A 58 -2.89 9.99 -21.15
N ARG A 59 -2.04 9.47 -20.26
CA ARG A 59 -1.12 8.37 -20.55
C ARG A 59 -1.52 7.12 -19.80
N GLU A 60 -1.19 5.97 -20.35
CA GLU A 60 -1.35 4.69 -19.65
C GLU A 60 0.01 4.01 -19.47
N PRO A 61 0.35 3.55 -18.25
CA PRO A 61 1.53 2.74 -18.05
C PRO A 61 1.34 1.34 -18.65
N LEU A 62 2.43 0.68 -19.04
CA LEU A 62 2.35 -0.72 -19.48
C LEU A 62 1.97 -1.62 -18.31
N PHE A 63 2.56 -1.35 -17.15
CA PHE A 63 2.29 -2.05 -15.91
C PHE A 63 2.01 -1.06 -14.77
N ILE A 64 1.04 -1.41 -13.93
CA ILE A 64 0.70 -0.67 -12.72
C ILE A 64 1.27 -1.44 -11.53
N PRO A 65 1.95 -0.76 -10.58
CA PRO A 65 2.41 -1.37 -9.34
C PRO A 65 1.38 -2.27 -8.66
N CYS A 66 1.78 -3.51 -8.38
CA CYS A 66 0.87 -4.58 -7.97
C CYS A 66 0.18 -4.30 -6.63
N ALA A 67 0.91 -3.85 -5.60
CA ALA A 67 0.34 -3.55 -4.28
C ALA A 67 -0.57 -2.30 -4.31
N PRO A 68 -0.20 -1.18 -4.96
CA PRO A 68 -1.11 -0.06 -5.18
C PRO A 68 -2.37 -0.45 -5.95
N LYS A 69 -2.23 -1.28 -7.01
CA LYS A 69 -3.37 -1.79 -7.78
C LYS A 69 -4.30 -2.65 -6.93
N SER A 70 -3.74 -3.53 -6.08
CA SER A 70 -4.54 -4.38 -5.19
C SER A 70 -5.27 -3.56 -4.13
N CYS A 71 -4.67 -2.49 -3.61
CA CYS A 71 -5.32 -1.55 -2.70
C CYS A 71 -6.55 -0.90 -3.32
N ILE A 72 -6.44 -0.40 -4.56
CA ILE A 72 -7.59 0.15 -5.29
C ILE A 72 -8.67 -0.92 -5.53
N GLU A 73 -8.27 -2.10 -6.01
CA GLU A 73 -9.22 -3.18 -6.27
C GLU A 73 -9.96 -3.61 -4.99
N LEU A 74 -9.27 -3.65 -3.85
CA LEU A 74 -9.86 -3.94 -2.55
C LEU A 74 -10.94 -2.92 -2.18
N LEU A 75 -10.65 -1.62 -2.34
CA LEU A 75 -11.62 -0.55 -2.09
C LEU A 75 -12.87 -0.71 -2.97
N LEU A 76 -12.66 -0.91 -4.28
CA LEU A 76 -13.76 -1.05 -5.25
C LEU A 76 -14.63 -2.27 -4.97
N ARG A 77 -14.01 -3.44 -4.72
CA ARG A 77 -14.74 -4.68 -4.37
C ARG A 77 -15.47 -4.60 -3.05
N SER A 78 -15.01 -3.75 -2.14
CA SER A 78 -15.66 -3.50 -0.84
C SER A 78 -16.79 -2.47 -0.94
N GLY A 79 -17.12 -1.97 -2.15
CA GLY A 79 -18.16 -0.97 -2.35
C GLY A 79 -17.77 0.43 -1.88
N VAL A 80 -16.47 0.71 -1.71
CA VAL A 80 -15.99 2.02 -1.28
C VAL A 80 -15.93 2.96 -2.48
N GLU A 81 -16.72 4.03 -2.42
CA GLU A 81 -16.65 5.12 -3.39
C GLU A 81 -15.37 5.93 -3.18
N ILE A 82 -14.49 5.99 -4.20
CA ILE A 82 -13.23 6.74 -4.15
C ILE A 82 -13.41 8.18 -4.69
N MET A 83 -14.25 8.33 -5.71
CA MET A 83 -14.46 9.60 -6.41
C MET A 83 -14.92 10.69 -5.44
N GLY A 84 -14.25 11.84 -5.47
CA GLY A 84 -14.58 12.99 -4.64
C GLY A 84 -14.24 12.86 -3.15
N LYS A 85 -13.78 11.69 -2.67
CA LYS A 85 -13.38 11.51 -1.27
C LYS A 85 -12.03 12.14 -0.97
N ARG A 86 -11.82 12.47 0.30
CA ARG A 86 -10.50 12.86 0.83
C ARG A 86 -9.74 11.61 1.23
N ALA A 87 -8.66 11.31 0.51
CA ALA A 87 -7.79 10.20 0.82
C ALA A 87 -6.46 10.70 1.41
N VAL A 88 -5.99 10.04 2.46
CA VAL A 88 -4.67 10.27 3.05
C VAL A 88 -3.83 9.02 2.85
N VAL A 89 -2.66 9.19 2.25
CA VAL A 89 -1.64 8.14 2.18
C VAL A 89 -0.54 8.48 3.18
N VAL A 90 -0.39 7.67 4.22
CA VAL A 90 0.66 7.80 5.23
C VAL A 90 1.84 6.94 4.78
N GLY A 91 2.89 7.57 4.30
CA GLY A 91 4.01 6.91 3.62
C GLY A 91 4.18 7.42 2.19
N ARG A 92 5.43 7.54 1.74
CA ARG A 92 5.79 8.01 0.39
C ARG A 92 6.86 7.13 -0.27
N SER A 93 6.86 5.84 0.04
CA SER A 93 7.78 4.89 -0.56
C SER A 93 7.62 4.88 -2.09
N LYS A 94 8.70 4.55 -2.81
CA LYS A 94 8.67 4.43 -4.28
C LYS A 94 7.75 3.29 -4.74
N ILE A 95 7.61 2.26 -3.90
CA ILE A 95 6.96 0.98 -4.21
C ILE A 95 5.45 1.02 -3.93
N VAL A 96 5.04 1.65 -2.83
CA VAL A 96 3.64 1.62 -2.38
C VAL A 96 3.04 3.02 -2.22
N GLY A 97 3.58 3.85 -1.33
CA GLY A 97 2.98 5.15 -0.99
C GLY A 97 2.79 6.09 -2.19
N LEU A 98 3.85 6.36 -2.97
CA LEU A 98 3.76 7.22 -4.15
C LEU A 98 2.77 6.69 -5.20
N PRO A 99 2.92 5.46 -5.73
CA PRO A 99 1.98 4.94 -6.73
C PRO A 99 0.54 4.84 -6.23
N THR A 100 0.31 4.54 -4.95
CA THR A 100 -1.04 4.53 -4.38
C THR A 100 -1.66 5.92 -4.41
N SER A 101 -0.88 6.96 -4.09
CA SER A 101 -1.35 8.35 -4.16
C SER A 101 -1.75 8.75 -5.59
N LEU A 102 -0.99 8.30 -6.60
CA LEU A 102 -1.29 8.59 -8.01
C LEU A 102 -2.54 7.85 -8.50
N LEU A 103 -2.71 6.59 -8.09
CA LEU A 103 -3.91 5.83 -8.43
C LEU A 103 -5.17 6.43 -7.81
N LEU A 104 -5.11 6.82 -6.53
CA LEU A 104 -6.23 7.51 -5.88
C LEU A 104 -6.61 8.80 -6.61
N GLN A 105 -5.62 9.58 -7.09
CA GLN A 105 -5.87 10.76 -7.93
C GLN A 105 -6.52 10.41 -9.27
N ARG A 106 -6.10 9.32 -9.93
CA ARG A 106 -6.74 8.81 -11.16
C ARG A 106 -8.19 8.37 -10.93
N HIS A 107 -8.49 7.89 -9.73
CA HIS A 107 -9.86 7.61 -9.26
C HIS A 107 -10.59 8.85 -8.71
N HIS A 108 -10.07 10.05 -8.98
CA HIS A 108 -10.69 11.34 -8.66
C HIS A 108 -10.83 11.62 -7.15
N ALA A 109 -10.00 11.00 -6.30
CA ALA A 109 -9.89 11.40 -4.91
C ALA A 109 -9.06 12.69 -4.75
N THR A 110 -9.37 13.47 -3.71
CA THR A 110 -8.46 14.52 -3.22
C THR A 110 -7.44 13.87 -2.30
N VAL A 111 -6.16 13.84 -2.70
CA VAL A 111 -5.13 13.05 -2.02
C VAL A 111 -4.15 13.93 -1.25
N SER A 112 -3.91 13.60 0.02
CA SER A 112 -2.83 14.16 0.83
C SER A 112 -1.81 13.08 1.21
N THR A 113 -0.53 13.35 0.99
CA THR A 113 0.55 12.44 1.39
C THR A 113 1.16 12.91 2.71
N VAL A 114 1.10 12.05 3.73
CA VAL A 114 1.66 12.28 5.07
C VAL A 114 2.97 11.49 5.19
N HIS A 115 4.01 12.11 5.73
CA HIS A 115 5.32 11.49 5.94
C HIS A 115 5.99 12.03 7.20
N SER A 116 7.20 11.55 7.52
CA SER A 116 7.95 11.88 8.75
C SER A 116 8.26 13.36 8.99
N PHE A 117 8.09 14.22 7.98
CA PHE A 117 8.33 15.67 8.06
C PHE A 117 7.02 16.48 8.02
N THR A 118 5.87 15.81 7.91
CA THR A 118 4.57 16.46 7.93
C THR A 118 4.30 16.99 9.34
N LYS A 119 3.92 18.27 9.45
CA LYS A 119 3.49 18.87 10.72
C LYS A 119 2.04 18.49 10.99
N ASN A 120 1.73 18.15 12.25
CA ASN A 120 0.39 17.74 12.71
C ASN A 120 -0.26 16.65 11.81
N PRO A 121 0.45 15.53 11.53
CA PRO A 121 -0.05 14.47 10.65
C PRO A 121 -1.41 13.91 11.10
N GLU A 122 -1.67 13.91 12.40
CA GLU A 122 -2.94 13.51 13.01
C GLU A 122 -4.11 14.39 12.55
N GLN A 123 -3.90 15.69 12.39
CA GLN A 123 -4.96 16.61 11.97
C GLN A 123 -5.37 16.34 10.52
N ILE A 124 -4.40 16.18 9.64
CA ILE A 124 -4.63 15.87 8.22
C ILE A 124 -5.35 14.53 8.09
N THR A 125 -4.91 13.51 8.84
CA THR A 125 -5.49 12.16 8.81
C THR A 125 -6.95 12.16 9.32
N ARG A 126 -7.27 13.00 10.31
CA ARG A 126 -8.61 13.09 10.93
C ARG A 126 -9.69 13.63 9.99
N GLU A 127 -9.29 14.23 8.89
CA GLU A 127 -10.20 14.76 7.87
C GLU A 127 -10.46 13.80 6.70
N ALA A 128 -9.75 12.67 6.67
CA ALA A 128 -9.80 11.71 5.58
C ALA A 128 -11.02 10.79 5.66
N ASP A 129 -11.63 10.52 4.50
CA ASP A 129 -12.62 9.45 4.32
C ASP A 129 -11.94 8.10 4.08
N ILE A 130 -10.74 8.12 3.47
CA ILE A 130 -9.93 6.93 3.16
C ILE A 130 -8.52 7.16 3.71
N VAL A 131 -8.01 6.25 4.53
CA VAL A 131 -6.64 6.28 5.05
C VAL A 131 -5.89 5.05 4.58
N ILE A 132 -4.80 5.24 3.85
CA ILE A 132 -3.89 4.18 3.45
C ILE A 132 -2.61 4.31 4.27
N ALA A 133 -2.26 3.26 5.01
CA ALA A 133 -1.04 3.22 5.81
C ALA A 133 0.03 2.37 5.09
N ASP A 134 1.12 3.00 4.68
CA ASP A 134 2.31 2.36 4.11
C ASP A 134 3.53 2.75 4.97
N VAL A 135 3.48 2.35 6.24
CA VAL A 135 4.52 2.66 7.22
C VAL A 135 4.99 1.39 7.90
N GLY A 136 6.30 1.13 7.81
CA GLY A 136 6.99 0.06 8.53
C GLY A 136 7.11 0.32 10.04
N ILE A 137 6.12 0.97 10.65
CA ILE A 137 6.07 1.32 12.07
C ILE A 137 4.76 0.80 12.64
N PRO A 138 4.80 -0.24 13.51
CA PRO A 138 3.61 -0.76 14.17
C PRO A 138 2.86 0.34 14.92
N ASN A 139 1.53 0.34 14.84
CA ASN A 139 0.64 1.20 15.65
C ASN A 139 0.89 2.71 15.49
N LEU A 140 1.48 3.16 14.37
CA LEU A 140 1.70 4.59 14.12
C LEU A 140 0.36 5.34 14.03
N ILE A 141 -0.55 4.85 13.19
CA ILE A 141 -1.89 5.41 13.05
C ILE A 141 -2.76 4.86 14.18
N ARG A 142 -3.26 5.78 15.02
CA ARG A 142 -4.12 5.45 16.16
C ARG A 142 -5.57 5.73 15.83
N GLY A 143 -6.51 5.10 16.54
CA GLY A 143 -7.94 5.36 16.37
C GLY A 143 -8.31 6.85 16.50
N SER A 144 -7.61 7.61 17.35
CA SER A 144 -7.81 9.06 17.52
C SER A 144 -7.38 9.90 16.31
N TRP A 145 -6.72 9.33 15.31
CA TRP A 145 -6.35 9.99 14.05
C TRP A 145 -7.41 9.77 12.97
N LEU A 146 -8.38 8.88 13.20
CA LEU A 146 -9.33 8.46 12.19
C LEU A 146 -10.66 9.19 12.35
N LYS A 147 -11.21 9.66 11.23
CA LYS A 147 -12.59 10.15 11.17
C LYS A 147 -13.55 8.97 11.44
N PRO A 148 -14.63 9.16 12.23
CA PRO A 148 -15.68 8.15 12.34
C PRO A 148 -16.23 7.78 10.96
N GLY A 149 -16.27 6.48 10.66
CA GLY A 149 -16.70 5.97 9.35
C GLY A 149 -15.63 6.02 8.25
N ALA A 150 -14.39 6.40 8.55
CA ALA A 150 -13.28 6.30 7.60
C ALA A 150 -13.00 4.85 7.23
N VAL A 151 -12.66 4.64 5.96
CA VAL A 151 -12.09 3.37 5.47
C VAL A 151 -10.59 3.39 5.69
N VAL A 152 -10.05 2.33 6.27
CA VAL A 152 -8.60 2.20 6.54
C VAL A 152 -8.06 0.96 5.85
N VAL A 153 -6.97 1.14 5.09
CA VAL A 153 -6.19 0.05 4.50
C VAL A 153 -4.78 0.12 5.05
N ASP A 154 -4.41 -0.87 5.85
CA ASP A 154 -3.03 -1.03 6.32
C ASP A 154 -2.25 -1.94 5.37
N MET A 155 -1.29 -1.35 4.66
CA MET A 155 -0.39 -2.03 3.74
C MET A 155 0.98 -2.33 4.37
N GLY A 156 1.19 -1.95 5.64
CA GLY A 156 2.43 -2.18 6.36
C GLY A 156 2.62 -3.63 6.77
N THR A 157 3.73 -4.25 6.35
CA THR A 157 4.13 -5.57 6.84
C THR A 157 5.16 -5.41 7.97
N ASN A 158 4.69 -5.43 9.21
CA ASN A 158 5.55 -5.27 10.37
C ASN A 158 5.75 -6.60 11.11
N GLN A 159 6.99 -7.00 11.33
CA GLN A 159 7.29 -8.11 12.25
C GLN A 159 7.06 -7.63 13.67
N VAL A 160 5.99 -8.13 14.30
CA VAL A 160 5.72 -7.92 15.71
C VAL A 160 6.17 -9.14 16.49
N GLN A 161 6.96 -8.92 17.54
CA GLN A 161 7.39 -10.00 18.42
C GLN A 161 6.19 -10.39 19.28
N VAL A 162 5.46 -11.43 18.88
CA VAL A 162 4.37 -11.98 19.70
C VAL A 162 5.01 -12.78 20.82
N GLY A 163 5.01 -12.24 22.04
CA GLY A 163 5.30 -13.05 23.22
C GLY A 163 4.39 -14.27 23.22
N ILE A 164 4.96 -15.47 23.34
CA ILE A 164 4.18 -16.72 23.33
C ILE A 164 3.13 -16.66 24.45
N LEU A 165 1.90 -16.34 24.09
CA LEU A 165 0.76 -16.64 24.94
C LEU A 165 0.63 -18.16 24.91
N LYS A 166 0.80 -18.82 26.07
CA LYS A 166 0.36 -20.20 26.26
C LYS A 166 -1.15 -20.23 25.97
N VAL A 167 -1.52 -20.63 24.76
CA VAL A 167 -2.90 -20.92 24.40
C VAL A 167 -3.32 -22.15 25.20
N ARG A 168 -4.00 -21.94 26.33
CA ARG A 168 -4.89 -22.97 26.86
C ARG A 168 -6.05 -23.04 25.88
N HIS A 169 -6.06 -24.11 25.08
CA HIS A 169 -7.19 -24.45 24.23
C HIS A 169 -8.46 -24.52 25.10
N GLN A 170 -9.37 -23.57 24.91
CA GLN A 170 -10.76 -23.75 25.29
C GLN A 170 -11.59 -23.39 24.07
N TRP A 171 -11.94 -24.43 23.31
CA TRP A 171 -12.89 -24.34 22.21
C TRP A 171 -14.27 -24.05 22.81
N HIS A 172 -14.80 -22.85 22.57
CA HIS A 172 -16.24 -22.64 22.62
C HIS A 172 -16.72 -22.34 21.19
N SER A 173 -17.25 -23.37 20.56
CA SER A 173 -17.99 -23.29 19.30
C SER A 173 -19.29 -22.53 19.55
N GLN A 174 -19.46 -21.37 18.93
CA GLN A 174 -20.78 -20.89 18.53
C GLN A 174 -20.65 -19.86 17.41
N THR A 175 -20.98 -20.31 16.21
CA THR A 175 -21.20 -19.54 15.00
C THR A 175 -22.58 -18.88 15.07
N VAL A 176 -22.70 -17.55 15.07
CA VAL A 176 -23.85 -16.82 14.48
C VAL A 176 -23.45 -15.34 14.17
N TRP A 177 -23.53 -14.93 12.91
CA TRP A 177 -23.90 -13.55 12.50
C TRP A 177 -25.41 -13.60 12.14
N PRO A 178 -26.26 -12.54 12.16
CA PRO A 178 -26.02 -11.09 12.23
C PRO A 178 -27.01 -10.29 13.15
N HIS A 179 -26.80 -8.95 13.26
CA HIS A 179 -27.73 -7.91 13.78
C HIS A 179 -28.12 -7.93 15.27
N LEU A 180 -27.56 -7.02 16.08
CA LEU A 180 -28.29 -6.01 16.88
C LEU A 180 -27.31 -5.25 17.80
N ASN A 181 -27.44 -3.92 17.77
CA ASN A 181 -27.21 -2.91 18.80
C ASN A 181 -26.39 -3.19 20.08
N ALA A 182 -25.65 -2.12 20.41
CA ALA A 182 -25.50 -1.49 21.74
C ALA A 182 -24.15 -1.70 22.45
N ASN A 183 -23.46 -0.57 22.60
CA ASN A 183 -22.65 -0.15 23.75
C ASN A 183 -21.74 -1.18 24.40
N LEU A 184 -20.43 -1.09 24.13
CA LEU A 184 -19.42 -1.32 25.16
C LEU A 184 -18.24 -0.35 24.99
N ASP A 185 -18.26 0.69 25.81
CA ASP A 185 -17.07 1.37 26.33
C ASP A 185 -16.08 0.34 26.88
N CYS A 186 -14.81 0.44 26.50
CA CYS A 186 -13.70 -0.18 27.24
C CYS A 186 -12.45 0.69 27.10
N ASN A 187 -12.26 1.60 28.05
CA ASN A 187 -10.98 2.23 28.36
C ASN A 187 -9.88 1.16 28.51
N VAL A 188 -8.76 1.35 27.81
CA VAL A 188 -7.51 0.64 28.10
C VAL A 188 -6.60 1.60 28.86
N ARG A 189 -6.36 1.27 30.15
CA ARG A 189 -5.24 1.81 30.93
C ARG A 189 -3.95 1.13 30.50
#